data_AF-A0A7S2TUM1-F1
#
_entry.id   AF-A0A7S2TUM1-F1
#
_cell.length_a   1.000
_cell.length_b   1.000
_cell.length_c   1.000
_cell.angle_alpha   90.00
_cell.angle_beta   90.00
_cell.angle_gamma   90.00
#
_symmetry.space_group_name_H-M   'P 1'
#
loop_
_entity.id
_entity.type
_entity.pdbx_description
1 polymer ?
#
loop_
_entity_poly.entity_id
_entity_poly.type
_entity_poly.pdbx_seq_one_letter_code
_entity_poly.pdbx_strand_id
1 'polypeptide(L)'
;EDLKLGLLLNAVDPKIGGLLVFGDRGTGKSVCIQAMKGVIPEIEVIRGDAYNSHPTDKNLMGPEALEMDAKGEKKDTTFIKTPIVQLPLGATEDKVCGTIDMEEALLSGNKKFEPGLLAKANRGILFVDEINLMEDGL
;
A
#
# COMPACT_ATOMS: atom_id res chain seq x y z
N GLU A 1 4.51 9.71 -23.23
CA GLU A 1 5.82 9.91 -22.58
C GLU A 1 5.64 10.45 -21.16
N ASP A 2 4.75 11.43 -20.99
CA ASP A 2 4.40 12.06 -19.71
C ASP A 2 3.98 11.10 -18.59
N LEU A 3 3.18 10.07 -18.88
CA LEU A 3 2.80 9.06 -17.88
C LEU A 3 4.02 8.35 -17.28
N LYS A 4 4.97 7.95 -18.14
CA LYS A 4 6.20 7.29 -17.70
C LYS A 4 7.04 8.23 -16.84
N LEU A 5 7.17 9.48 -17.25
CA LEU A 5 7.91 10.50 -16.48
C LEU A 5 7.25 10.73 -15.12
N GLY A 6 5.93 10.95 -15.08
CA GLY A 6 5.20 11.18 -13.84
C GLY A 6 5.31 10.01 -12.85
N LEU A 7 5.27 8.77 -13.35
CA LEU A 7 5.48 7.57 -12.53
C LEU A 7 6.91 7.49 -11.99
N LEU A 8 7.93 7.78 -12.81
CA LEU A 8 9.33 7.76 -12.37
C LEU A 8 9.61 8.85 -11.34
N LEU A 9 9.05 10.05 -11.51
CA LEU A 9 9.19 11.13 -10.54
C LEU A 9 8.58 10.75 -9.18
N ASN A 10 7.38 10.16 -9.19
CA ASN A 10 6.72 9.69 -7.97
C ASN A 10 7.44 8.52 -7.30
N ALA A 11 8.09 7.65 -8.08
CA ALA A 11 8.91 6.58 -7.53
C ALA A 11 10.17 7.11 -6.82
N VAL A 12 10.68 8.29 -7.22
CA VAL A 12 11.82 8.95 -6.58
C VAL A 12 11.38 9.78 -5.37
N ASP A 13 10.35 10.61 -5.52
CA ASP A 13 9.82 11.45 -4.45
C ASP A 13 8.29 11.40 -4.40
N PRO A 14 7.69 10.61 -3.48
CA PRO A 14 6.25 10.54 -3.32
C PRO A 14 5.63 11.83 -2.76
N LYS A 15 6.43 12.79 -2.27
CA LYS A 15 5.92 14.09 -1.78
C LYS A 15 5.42 14.99 -2.92
N ILE A 16 5.70 14.64 -4.16
CA ILE A 16 5.12 15.28 -5.35
C ILE A 16 3.59 15.16 -5.36
N GLY A 17 3.04 14.12 -4.71
CA GLY A 17 1.61 13.90 -4.56
C GLY A 17 1.05 12.92 -5.58
N GLY A 18 -0.29 12.83 -5.67
CA GLY A 18 -0.94 11.88 -6.58
C GLY A 18 -0.70 12.19 -8.06
N LEU A 19 -0.55 11.14 -8.87
CA LEU A 19 -0.50 11.25 -10.33
C LEU A 19 -1.88 10.99 -10.94
N LEU A 20 -2.51 12.02 -11.49
CA LEU A 20 -3.77 11.89 -12.22
C LEU A 20 -3.51 11.65 -13.72
N VAL A 21 -4.06 10.56 -14.26
CA VAL A 21 -3.77 10.10 -15.63
C VAL A 21 -5.00 10.19 -16.53
N PHE A 22 -5.01 11.15 -17.45
CA PHE A 22 -6.08 11.33 -18.44
C PHE A 22 -5.85 10.52 -19.72
N GLY A 23 -6.93 10.24 -20.46
CA GLY A 23 -6.92 9.46 -21.70
C GLY A 23 -8.09 8.49 -21.84
N ASP A 24 -8.39 8.08 -23.07
CA ASP A 24 -9.52 7.20 -23.39
C ASP A 24 -9.33 5.77 -22.89
N ARG A 25 -10.43 5.02 -22.82
CA ARG A 25 -10.40 3.57 -22.54
C ARG A 25 -9.55 2.86 -23.61
N GLY A 26 -8.67 1.96 -23.18
CA GLY A 26 -7.79 1.22 -24.08
C GLY A 26 -6.46 1.92 -24.40
N THR A 27 -6.16 3.07 -23.80
CA THR A 27 -4.86 3.76 -23.93
C THR A 27 -3.70 3.12 -23.15
N GLY A 28 -3.92 1.96 -22.53
CA GLY A 28 -2.87 1.19 -21.85
C GLY A 28 -2.39 1.78 -20.51
N LYS A 29 -3.17 2.66 -19.88
CA LYS A 29 -2.81 3.26 -18.57
C LYS A 29 -2.52 2.20 -17.50
N SER A 30 -3.45 1.26 -17.31
CA SER A 30 -3.32 0.18 -16.34
C SER A 30 -2.16 -0.76 -16.71
N VAL A 31 -1.89 -0.94 -18.01
CA VAL A 31 -0.74 -1.72 -18.51
C VAL A 31 0.58 -1.04 -18.15
N CYS A 32 0.68 0.28 -18.34
CA CYS A 32 1.88 1.04 -17.99
C CYS A 32 2.17 0.98 -16.48
N ILE A 33 1.14 1.08 -15.64
CA ILE A 33 1.27 0.97 -14.19
C ILE A 33 1.71 -0.44 -13.79
N GLN A 34 1.15 -1.49 -14.41
CA GLN A 34 1.60 -2.86 -14.14
C GLN A 34 3.04 -3.11 -14.63
N ALA A 35 3.45 -2.49 -15.74
CA ALA A 35 4.82 -2.58 -16.25
C ALA A 35 5.85 -1.93 -15.29
N MET A 36 5.45 -0.98 -14.45
CA MET A 36 6.33 -0.39 -13.44
C MET A 36 6.89 -1.41 -12.44
N LYS A 37 6.22 -2.56 -12.23
CA LYS A 37 6.75 -3.65 -11.39
C LYS A 37 8.14 -4.15 -11.82
N GLY A 38 8.51 -3.95 -13.09
CA GLY A 38 9.83 -4.33 -13.61
C GLY A 38 10.90 -3.25 -13.49
N VAL A 39 10.54 -2.03 -13.07
CA VAL A 39 11.43 -0.86 -13.03
C VAL A 39 11.67 -0.37 -11.60
N ILE A 40 10.67 -0.51 -10.72
CA ILE A 40 10.78 -0.08 -9.33
C ILE A 40 11.61 -1.11 -8.54
N PRO A 41 12.57 -0.68 -7.70
CA PRO A 41 13.39 -1.58 -6.91
C PRO A 41 12.55 -2.37 -5.90
N GLU A 42 13.01 -3.59 -5.61
CA GLU A 42 12.46 -4.38 -4.52
C GLU A 42 12.67 -3.66 -3.18
N ILE A 43 11.72 -3.88 -2.25
CA ILE A 43 11.75 -3.29 -0.92
C ILE A 43 12.07 -4.37 0.11
N GLU A 44 12.91 -4.03 1.08
CA GLU A 44 13.14 -4.87 2.26
C GLU A 44 11.98 -4.70 3.24
N VAL A 45 11.39 -5.80 3.67
CA VAL A 45 10.25 -5.85 4.59
C VAL A 45 10.46 -6.88 5.69
N ILE A 46 9.76 -6.70 6.81
CA ILE A 46 9.66 -7.72 7.85
C ILE A 46 8.81 -8.88 7.31
N ARG A 47 9.32 -10.11 7.44
CA ARG A 47 8.65 -11.31 6.94
C ARG A 47 7.34 -11.54 7.70
N GLY A 48 6.24 -11.60 6.94
CA GLY A 48 4.91 -11.87 7.49
C GLY A 48 4.17 -10.64 8.02
N ASP A 49 4.78 -9.46 7.98
CA ASP A 49 4.12 -8.22 8.39
C ASP A 49 3.04 -7.78 7.39
N ALA A 50 1.88 -7.40 7.92
CA ALA A 50 0.72 -6.98 7.11
C ALA A 50 0.90 -5.64 6.39
N TYR A 51 1.85 -4.82 6.84
CA TYR A 51 2.05 -3.44 6.39
C TYR A 51 3.33 -3.28 5.58
N ASN A 52 4.03 -4.34 5.18
CA ASN A 52 5.32 -4.25 4.50
C ASN A 52 6.34 -3.38 5.25
N SER A 53 6.31 -3.43 6.59
CA SER A 53 7.06 -2.57 7.49
C SER A 53 8.56 -2.61 7.21
N HIS A 54 9.21 -1.45 7.25
CA HIS A 54 10.66 -1.37 7.14
C HIS A 54 11.31 -1.97 8.41
N PRO A 55 12.39 -2.75 8.30
CA PRO A 55 13.04 -3.36 9.47
C PRO A 55 13.69 -2.39 10.46
N THR A 56 13.90 -1.13 10.06
CA THR A 56 14.72 -0.14 10.79
C THR A 56 14.16 1.28 10.77
N ASP A 57 13.48 1.70 9.70
CA ASP A 57 12.86 3.03 9.64
C ASP A 57 11.51 3.04 10.37
N LYS A 58 11.49 3.70 11.54
CA LYS A 58 10.31 3.82 12.40
C LYS A 58 9.14 4.54 11.75
N ASN A 59 9.38 5.45 10.78
CA ASN A 59 8.30 6.13 10.08
C ASN A 59 7.58 5.21 9.08
N LEU A 60 8.20 4.07 8.77
CA LEU A 60 7.72 3.09 7.80
C LEU A 60 7.39 1.75 8.48
N MET A 61 7.19 1.75 9.80
CA MET A 61 6.80 0.58 10.58
C MET A 61 5.32 0.65 10.97
N GLY A 62 4.63 -0.49 10.86
CA GLY A 62 3.33 -0.70 11.48
C GLY A 62 3.45 -0.90 13.00
N PRO A 63 2.31 -1.02 13.70
CA PRO A 63 2.27 -1.12 15.16
C PRO A 63 3.10 -2.29 15.72
N GLU A 64 2.94 -3.49 15.15
CA GLU A 64 3.65 -4.69 15.61
C GLU A 64 5.16 -4.56 15.42
N ALA A 65 5.58 -4.03 14.27
CA ALA A 65 6.98 -3.79 13.95
C ALA A 65 7.63 -2.78 14.91
N LEU A 66 6.91 -1.73 15.30
CA LEU A 66 7.36 -0.73 16.29
C LEU A 66 7.53 -1.36 17.68
N GLU A 67 6.62 -2.24 18.09
CA GLU A 67 6.75 -2.95 19.36
C GLU A 67 7.97 -3.87 19.39
N MET A 68 8.18 -4.64 18.32
CA MET A 68 9.38 -5.48 18.16
C MET A 68 10.66 -4.64 18.17
N ASP A 69 10.64 -3.47 17.53
CA ASP A 69 11.78 -2.53 17.54
C ASP A 69 12.07 -1.99 18.93
N ALA A 70 11.04 -1.58 19.68
CA ALA A 70 11.17 -1.08 21.04
C ALA A 70 11.73 -2.14 22.00
N LYS A 71 11.42 -3.41 21.77
CA LYS A 71 11.94 -4.56 22.55
C LYS A 71 13.34 -5.01 22.11
N GLY A 72 13.87 -4.47 21.02
CA GLY A 72 15.17 -4.89 20.46
C GLY A 72 15.14 -6.31 19.89
N GLU A 73 13.97 -6.79 19.46
CA GLU A 73 13.81 -8.12 18.88
C GLU A 73 14.45 -8.19 17.50
N LYS A 74 15.04 -9.34 17.17
CA LYS A 74 15.53 -9.61 15.81
C LYS A 74 14.32 -9.81 14.90
N LYS A 75 14.25 -8.98 13.85
CA LYS A 75 13.21 -9.06 12.83
C LYS A 75 13.76 -9.85 11.64
N ASP A 76 13.09 -10.94 11.28
CA ASP A 76 13.42 -11.65 10.04
C ASP A 76 12.97 -10.80 8.85
N THR A 77 13.88 -10.55 7.91
CA THR A 77 13.60 -9.72 6.74
C THR A 77 13.55 -10.54 5.45
N THR A 78 12.86 -9.99 4.45
CA THR A 78 12.85 -10.51 3.09
C THR A 78 12.71 -9.34 2.12
N PHE A 79 13.19 -9.53 0.90
CA PHE A 79 12.90 -8.61 -0.19
C PHE A 79 11.63 -9.06 -0.91
N ILE A 80 10.78 -8.09 -1.23
CA ILE A 80 9.59 -8.29 -2.06
C ILE A 80 9.57 -7.25 -3.18
N LYS A 81 8.91 -7.58 -4.29
CA LYS A 81 8.58 -6.57 -5.31
C LYS A 81 7.68 -5.51 -4.72
N THR A 82 7.86 -4.26 -5.13
CA THR A 82 7.01 -3.14 -4.72
C THR A 82 5.54 -3.51 -4.94
N PRO A 83 4.69 -3.41 -3.90
CA PRO A 83 3.29 -3.73 -4.04
C PRO A 83 2.62 -2.72 -4.97
N ILE A 84 1.87 -3.21 -5.94
CA ILE A 84 0.97 -2.37 -6.75
C ILE A 84 -0.43 -2.92 -6.54
N VAL A 85 -1.22 -2.17 -5.78
CA VAL A 85 -2.56 -2.52 -5.34
C VAL A 85 -3.56 -1.70 -6.14
N GLN A 86 -4.57 -2.37 -6.69
CA GLN A 86 -5.68 -1.71 -7.36
C GLN A 86 -6.83 -1.52 -6.39
N LEU A 87 -7.36 -0.30 -6.33
CA LEU A 87 -8.57 0.04 -5.60
C LEU A 87 -9.78 -0.18 -6.51
N PRO A 88 -10.67 -1.14 -6.20
CA PRO A 88 -11.90 -1.32 -6.97
C PRO A 88 -12.89 -0.18 -6.71
N LEU A 89 -13.66 0.21 -7.72
CA LEU A 89 -14.64 1.30 -7.64
C LEU A 89 -15.67 1.14 -6.51
N GLY A 90 -16.04 -0.11 -6.20
CA GLY A 90 -16.98 -0.45 -5.12
C GLY A 90 -16.29 -0.92 -3.83
N ALA A 91 -15.05 -0.50 -3.57
CA ALA A 91 -14.40 -0.79 -2.29
C ALA A 91 -15.13 -0.05 -1.18
N THR A 92 -15.60 -0.77 -0.17
CA THR A 92 -16.08 -0.16 1.08
C THR A 92 -14.92 0.42 1.87
N GLU A 93 -15.14 1.49 2.62
CA GLU A 93 -14.13 2.11 3.51
C GLU A 93 -13.42 1.05 4.36
N ASP A 94 -14.18 0.11 4.94
CA ASP A 94 -13.71 -1.06 5.66
C ASP A 94 -12.66 -1.91 4.90
N LYS A 95 -12.85 -2.13 3.59
CA LYS A 95 -11.87 -2.86 2.77
C LYS A 95 -10.65 -2.02 2.44
N VAL A 96 -10.79 -0.69 2.40
CA VAL A 96 -9.70 0.24 2.07
C VAL A 96 -8.82 0.48 3.29
N CYS A 97 -9.43 0.96 4.37
CA CYS A 97 -8.79 1.33 5.63
C CYS A 97 -8.48 0.11 6.50
N GLY A 98 -9.30 -0.94 6.40
CA GLY A 98 -9.28 -2.09 7.30
C GLY A 98 -10.38 -2.01 8.34
N THR A 99 -10.61 -3.12 9.04
CA THR A 99 -11.67 -3.26 10.06
C THR A 99 -11.10 -3.71 11.39
N ILE A 100 -11.91 -3.61 12.44
CA ILE A 100 -11.61 -4.20 13.74
C ILE A 100 -12.49 -5.43 13.91
N ASP A 101 -11.88 -6.59 14.19
CA ASP A 101 -12.63 -7.79 14.55
C ASP A 101 -13.16 -7.62 15.98
N MET A 102 -14.45 -7.27 16.09
CA MET A 102 -15.11 -7.04 17.36
C MET A 102 -15.37 -8.35 18.12
N GLU A 103 -15.56 -9.48 17.44
CA GLU A 103 -15.80 -10.76 18.11
C GLU A 103 -14.53 -11.23 18.83
N GLU A 104 -13.39 -11.17 18.14
CA GLU A 104 -12.10 -11.53 18.73
C GLU A 104 -11.66 -10.51 19.80
N ALA A 105 -11.98 -9.23 19.62
CA ALA A 105 -11.72 -8.19 20.63
C ALA A 105 -12.51 -8.40 21.93
N LEU A 106 -13.76 -8.87 21.84
CA LEU A 106 -14.60 -9.15 23.01
C LEU A 106 -14.19 -10.44 23.72
N LEU A 107 -13.76 -11.46 22.98
CA LEU A 107 -13.36 -12.76 23.54
C LEU A 107 -11.94 -12.74 24.14
N SER A 108 -10.98 -12.15 23.44
CA SER A 108 -9.57 -12.16 23.83
C SER A 108 -9.14 -10.92 24.63
N GLY A 109 -9.96 -9.86 24.64
CA GLY A 109 -9.59 -8.54 25.17
C GLY A 109 -8.58 -7.77 24.31
N ASN A 110 -8.07 -8.38 23.24
CA ASN A 110 -7.10 -7.77 22.32
C ASN A 110 -7.81 -7.31 21.05
N LYS A 111 -7.71 -6.02 20.74
CA LYS A 111 -8.22 -5.45 19.48
C LYS A 111 -7.38 -5.96 18.32
N LYS A 112 -7.92 -6.90 17.54
CA LYS A 112 -7.29 -7.37 16.32
C LYS A 112 -7.77 -6.54 15.15
N PHE A 113 -6.83 -5.90 14.47
CA PHE A 113 -7.11 -5.11 13.28
C PHE A 113 -6.91 -5.97 12.04
N GLU A 114 -7.90 -5.98 11.15
CA GLU A 114 -7.77 -6.61 9.84
C GLU A 114 -7.24 -5.57 8.84
N PRO A 115 -6.06 -5.81 8.24
CA PRO A 115 -5.42 -4.85 7.33
C PRO A 115 -6.21 -4.71 6.02
N GLY A 116 -6.56 -3.46 5.67
CA GLY A 116 -7.20 -3.11 4.41
C GLY A 116 -6.24 -3.07 3.20
N LEU A 117 -6.75 -2.56 2.08
CA LEU A 117 -5.96 -2.36 0.85
C LEU A 117 -4.82 -1.36 1.05
N LEU A 118 -4.99 -0.34 1.90
CA LEU A 118 -3.94 0.64 2.21
C LEU A 118 -2.74 0.00 2.91
N ALA A 119 -2.99 -0.94 3.84
CA ALA A 119 -1.92 -1.68 4.50
C ALA A 119 -1.07 -2.46 3.48
N LYS A 120 -1.74 -3.14 2.54
CA LYS A 120 -1.08 -3.90 1.46
C LYS A 120 -0.35 -3.00 0.46
N ALA A 121 -0.84 -1.78 0.25
CA ALA A 121 -0.25 -0.79 -0.64
C ALA A 121 0.91 -0.02 0.00
N ASN A 122 1.14 -0.17 1.31
CA ASN A 122 2.18 0.57 2.01
C ASN A 122 3.56 0.33 1.37
N ARG A 123 4.31 1.43 1.23
CA ARG A 123 5.60 1.50 0.51
C ARG A 123 5.54 1.03 -0.95
N GLY A 124 4.37 1.10 -1.56
CA GLY A 124 4.17 0.82 -2.97
C GLY A 124 3.24 1.81 -3.65
N ILE A 125 2.43 1.30 -4.59
CA ILE A 125 1.54 2.09 -5.43
C ILE A 125 0.10 1.65 -5.20
N LEU A 126 -0.76 2.60 -4.86
CA LEU A 126 -2.20 2.44 -4.93
C LEU A 126 -2.70 3.05 -6.25
N PHE A 127 -3.37 2.24 -7.06
CA PHE A 127 -3.94 2.66 -8.34
C PHE A 127 -5.45 2.60 -8.31
N VAL A 128 -6.11 3.68 -8.72
CA VAL A 128 -7.56 3.76 -8.89
C VAL A 128 -7.86 3.85 -10.38
N ASP A 129 -8.59 2.88 -10.90
CA ASP A 129 -9.12 2.97 -12.27
C ASP A 129 -10.44 3.75 -12.25
N GLU A 130 -10.71 4.53 -13.30
CA GLU A 130 -11.96 5.29 -13.45
C GLU A 130 -12.33 6.13 -12.19
N ILE A 131 -11.36 6.85 -11.61
CA ILE A 131 -11.53 7.66 -10.38
C ILE A 131 -12.74 8.61 -10.41
N ASN A 132 -13.20 9.01 -11.60
CA ASN A 132 -14.40 9.82 -11.79
C ASN A 132 -15.71 9.11 -11.43
N LEU A 133 -15.69 7.79 -11.19
CA LEU A 133 -16.83 6.99 -10.76
C LEU A 133 -16.79 6.68 -9.26
N MET A 134 -15.78 7.16 -8.54
CA MET A 134 -15.70 6.99 -7.10
C MET A 134 -16.71 7.90 -6.39
N GLU A 135 -17.22 7.44 -5.26
CA GLU A 135 -18.05 8.25 -4.37
C GLU A 135 -17.17 9.29 -3.65
N ASP A 136 -17.64 10.53 -3.53
CA ASP A 136 -16.92 11.65 -2.89
C ASP A 136 -16.67 11.44 -1.37
N GLY A 137 -17.19 10.35 -0.79
CA GLY A 137 -17.22 10.09 0.66
C GLY A 137 -16.21 9.04 1.17
N LEU A 138 -15.25 8.63 0.34
CA LEU A 138 -14.11 7.80 0.76
C LEU A 138 -13.02 8.62 1.44
#